data_AF-A0A7W1QU08-F1
#
_entry.id   AF-A0A7W1QU08-F1
#
_cell.length_a   1.000
_cell.length_b   1.000
_cell.length_c   1.000
_cell.angle_alpha   90.00
_cell.angle_beta   90.00
_cell.angle_gamma   90.00
#
_symmetry.space_group_name_H-M   'P 1'
#
loop_
_entity.id
_entity.type
_entity.pdbx_description
1 polymer ?
#
loop_
_entity_poly.entity_id
_entity_poly.type
_entity_poly.pdbx_seq_one_letter_code
_entity_poly.pdbx_strand_id
1 'polypeptide(L)'
;PVLMVTALLRTLNGTTDGVGLSDRTASLGQRVYTPPSVFNYYPAEFTIPGSPLAGPEFGIHNTASAVARSNLVYTLLYSGIGADPTVPNATGTRITTTLFEELAATPTAMVDKMNDLLLGGQLPAFARDIIVQTVSQVPAANSVERARLGLYLMASSYHFQVQH
;
A
#
# COMPACT_ATOMS: atom_id res chain seq x y z
N PRO A 1 6.35 -3.50 7.00
CA PRO A 1 5.94 -3.86 5.62
C PRO A 1 4.72 -4.78 5.55
N VAL A 2 4.68 -5.81 6.40
CA VAL A 2 3.56 -6.75 6.50
C VAL A 2 2.26 -6.03 6.88
N LEU A 3 2.32 -5.17 7.92
CA LEU A 3 1.18 -4.37 8.39
C LEU A 3 0.53 -3.52 7.29
N MET A 4 1.33 -2.84 6.48
CA MET A 4 0.86 -2.03 5.34
C MET A 4 0.10 -2.90 4.32
N VAL A 5 0.66 -4.04 3.93
CA VAL A 5 0.04 -4.95 2.95
C VAL A 5 -1.25 -5.54 3.51
N THR A 6 -1.26 -5.97 4.77
CA THR A 6 -2.45 -6.51 5.42
C THR A 6 -3.53 -5.45 5.64
N ALA A 7 -3.15 -4.22 5.99
CA ALA A 7 -4.08 -3.11 6.13
C ALA A 7 -4.73 -2.78 4.79
N LEU A 8 -3.94 -2.69 3.73
CA LEU A 8 -4.40 -2.39 2.38
C LEU A 8 -5.29 -3.50 1.80
N LEU A 9 -4.97 -4.78 2.03
CA LEU A 9 -5.86 -5.88 1.67
C LEU A 9 -7.16 -5.86 2.47
N ARG A 10 -7.11 -5.53 3.77
CA ARG A 10 -8.31 -5.50 4.63
C ARG A 10 -9.22 -4.31 4.31
N THR A 11 -8.66 -3.12 4.06
CA THR A 11 -9.44 -1.90 3.82
C THR A 11 -10.08 -1.88 2.45
N LEU A 12 -9.46 -2.53 1.46
CA LEU A 12 -9.93 -2.56 0.07
C LEU A 12 -10.65 -3.87 -0.30
N ASN A 13 -11.09 -4.65 0.70
CA ASN A 13 -11.75 -5.95 0.51
C ASN A 13 -10.99 -6.88 -0.46
N GLY A 14 -9.66 -6.90 -0.35
CA GLY A 14 -8.80 -7.75 -1.15
C GLY A 14 -9.07 -9.24 -0.88
N THR A 15 -9.07 -10.03 -1.94
CA THR A 15 -9.06 -11.49 -1.84
C THR A 15 -7.60 -11.95 -1.79
N THR A 16 -7.24 -12.85 -0.89
CA THR A 16 -5.91 -13.43 -0.81
C THR A 16 -5.96 -14.88 -0.34
N ASP A 17 -5.12 -15.72 -0.92
CA ASP A 17 -4.80 -17.07 -0.44
C ASP A 17 -3.51 -17.10 0.42
N GLY A 18 -2.90 -15.93 0.68
CA GLY A 18 -1.66 -15.79 1.43
C GLY A 18 -0.40 -16.21 0.68
N VAL A 19 -0.51 -16.79 -0.52
CA VAL A 19 0.62 -17.32 -1.29
C VAL A 19 1.40 -16.16 -1.93
N GLY A 20 2.74 -16.18 -1.77
CA GLY A 20 3.64 -15.17 -2.33
C GLY A 20 3.67 -13.82 -1.60
N LEU A 21 2.79 -13.59 -0.62
CA LEU A 21 2.83 -12.38 0.21
C LEU A 21 4.04 -12.36 1.15
N SER A 22 4.39 -13.51 1.75
CA SER A 22 5.56 -13.63 2.64
C SER A 22 6.89 -13.35 1.93
N ASP A 23 7.05 -13.82 0.69
CA ASP A 23 8.23 -13.55 -0.13
C ASP A 23 8.32 -12.07 -0.55
N ARG A 24 7.17 -11.46 -0.87
CA ARG A 24 7.09 -10.04 -1.21
C ARG A 24 7.27 -9.12 -0.01
N THR A 25 6.89 -9.53 1.20
CA THR A 25 7.23 -8.77 2.41
C THR A 25 8.68 -9.01 2.81
N ALA A 26 9.25 -10.19 2.52
CA ALA A 26 10.67 -10.48 2.74
C ALA A 26 11.57 -9.58 1.88
N SER A 27 11.22 -9.33 0.61
CA SER A 27 11.96 -8.37 -0.24
C SER A 27 11.86 -6.91 0.25
N LEU A 28 10.87 -6.61 1.09
CA LEU A 28 10.72 -5.34 1.81
C LEU A 28 11.36 -5.35 3.20
N GLY A 29 12.15 -6.36 3.54
CA GLY A 29 12.88 -6.47 4.80
C GLY A 29 12.09 -7.08 5.97
N GLN A 30 10.89 -7.63 5.76
CA GLN A 30 10.10 -8.30 6.80
C GLN A 30 9.46 -9.60 6.32
N ARG A 31 10.06 -10.75 6.67
CA ARG A 31 9.60 -12.05 6.15
C ARG A 31 8.34 -12.65 6.79
N VAL A 32 7.78 -12.24 7.92
CA VAL A 32 6.75 -13.05 8.64
C VAL A 32 7.30 -14.41 9.12
N TYR A 33 7.22 -14.66 10.43
CA TYR A 33 7.70 -15.88 11.08
C TYR A 33 9.20 -16.20 10.93
N THR A 34 10.02 -15.28 10.41
CA THR A 34 11.47 -15.46 10.32
C THR A 34 12.22 -14.23 10.84
N PRO A 35 12.07 -13.86 12.13
CA PRO A 35 12.79 -12.72 12.69
C PRO A 35 14.30 -13.03 12.73
N PRO A 36 15.17 -12.13 12.23
CA PRO A 36 16.61 -12.33 12.26
C PRO A 36 17.24 -12.14 13.65
N SER A 37 16.49 -11.59 14.61
CA SER A 37 16.97 -11.30 15.98
C SER A 37 15.84 -11.33 17.02
N VAL A 38 16.21 -11.27 18.31
CA VAL A 38 15.26 -11.10 19.43
C VAL A 38 14.53 -9.75 19.43
N PHE A 39 15.03 -8.76 18.68
CA PHE A 39 14.38 -7.47 18.43
C PHE A 39 13.52 -7.47 17.16
N ASN A 40 13.14 -8.67 16.69
CA ASN A 40 12.37 -8.87 15.46
C ASN A 40 13.16 -8.39 14.22
N TYR A 41 12.53 -7.66 13.29
CA TYR A 41 13.16 -7.18 12.04
C TYR A 41 13.89 -5.84 12.19
N TYR A 42 13.86 -5.22 13.37
CA TYR A 42 14.38 -3.86 13.56
C TYR A 42 15.78 -3.90 14.18
N PRO A 43 16.79 -3.28 13.56
CA PRO A 43 18.11 -3.15 14.18
C PRO A 43 18.03 -2.21 15.39
N ALA A 44 18.23 -2.76 16.59
CA ALA A 44 18.09 -2.03 17.86
C ALA A 44 18.99 -0.78 17.97
N GLU A 45 20.11 -0.75 17.25
CA GLU A 45 21.11 0.32 17.30
C GLU A 45 21.05 1.31 16.13
N PHE A 46 20.05 1.22 15.23
CA PHE A 46 20.01 2.13 14.09
C PHE A 46 19.56 3.53 14.50
N THR A 47 20.50 4.47 14.44
CA THR A 47 20.27 5.91 14.58
C THR A 47 20.12 6.55 13.22
N ILE A 48 19.19 7.50 13.11
CA ILE A 48 18.98 8.25 11.87
C ILE A 48 20.27 9.04 11.54
N PRO A 49 20.86 8.89 10.34
CA PRO A 49 22.05 9.64 9.97
C PRO A 49 21.82 11.16 10.13
N GLY A 50 22.65 11.83 10.93
CA GLY A 50 22.52 13.26 11.22
C GLY A 50 21.61 13.62 12.40
N SER A 51 21.14 12.64 13.18
CA SER A 51 20.33 12.86 14.38
C SER A 51 20.74 11.90 15.52
N PRO A 52 20.67 12.32 16.80
CA PRO A 52 20.85 11.41 17.93
C PRO A 52 19.65 10.48 18.16
N LEU A 53 18.59 10.60 17.36
CA LEU A 53 17.37 9.81 17.52
C LEU A 53 17.57 8.39 16.99
N ALA A 54 17.27 7.41 17.86
CA ALA A 54 17.11 6.02 17.45
C ALA A 54 15.89 5.92 16.52
N GLY A 55 16.09 5.40 15.31
CA GLY A 55 15.04 5.15 14.33
C GLY A 55 15.16 3.75 13.73
N PRO A 56 15.02 2.66 14.53
CA PRO A 56 15.16 1.29 14.05
C PRO A 56 14.31 0.97 12.81
N GLU A 57 13.14 1.59 12.71
CA GLU A 57 12.22 1.53 11.57
C GLU A 57 12.87 1.96 10.25
N PHE A 58 13.72 3.00 10.28
CA PHE A 58 14.43 3.54 9.11
C PHE A 58 15.57 2.64 8.62
N GLY A 59 16.05 1.72 9.46
CA GLY A 59 17.09 0.75 9.09
C GLY A 59 16.62 -0.27 8.04
N ILE A 60 15.33 -0.61 8.03
CA ILE A 60 14.70 -1.43 6.98
C ILE A 60 13.97 -0.60 5.93
N HIS A 61 13.87 0.71 6.14
CA HIS A 61 13.07 1.62 5.33
C HIS A 61 13.95 2.66 4.61
N ASN A 62 14.78 2.17 3.69
CA ASN A 62 15.62 2.98 2.81
C ASN A 62 14.90 3.35 1.50
N THR A 63 15.48 4.24 0.69
CA THR A 63 14.94 4.68 -0.61
C THR A 63 14.63 3.51 -1.56
N ALA A 64 15.43 2.44 -1.54
CA ALA A 64 15.16 1.24 -2.35
C ALA A 64 13.89 0.50 -1.90
N SER A 65 13.64 0.42 -0.59
CA SER A 65 12.40 -0.16 -0.04
C SER A 65 11.16 0.67 -0.36
N ALA A 66 11.29 2.00 -0.52
CA ALA A 66 10.18 2.88 -0.90
C ALA A 66 9.73 2.60 -2.35
N VAL A 67 10.69 2.47 -3.28
CA VAL A 67 10.40 2.09 -4.67
C VAL A 67 9.79 0.69 -4.76
N ALA A 68 10.36 -0.28 -4.02
CA ALA A 68 9.84 -1.64 -3.98
C ALA A 68 8.40 -1.71 -3.43
N ARG A 69 8.04 -0.85 -2.47
CA ARG A 69 6.67 -0.73 -1.97
C ARG A 69 5.72 -0.16 -3.02
N SER A 70 6.09 0.94 -3.69
CA SER A 70 5.27 1.48 -4.77
C SER A 70 5.03 0.47 -5.88
N ASN A 71 6.06 -0.31 -6.25
CA ASN A 71 5.93 -1.39 -7.22
C ASN A 71 5.01 -2.53 -6.73
N LEU A 72 5.05 -2.85 -5.44
CA LEU A 72 4.14 -3.85 -4.85
C LEU A 72 2.69 -3.36 -4.86
N VAL A 73 2.43 -2.11 -4.45
CA VAL A 73 1.10 -1.50 -4.49
C VAL A 73 0.58 -1.47 -5.94
N TYR A 74 1.42 -1.06 -6.88
CA TYR A 74 1.10 -1.09 -8.31
C TYR A 74 0.73 -2.51 -8.77
N THR A 75 1.56 -3.51 -8.43
CA THR A 75 1.29 -4.90 -8.77
C THR A 75 -0.07 -5.34 -8.23
N LEU A 76 -0.37 -5.08 -6.95
CA LEU A 76 -1.62 -5.52 -6.34
C LEU A 76 -2.86 -4.84 -6.93
N LEU A 77 -2.76 -3.57 -7.35
CA LEU A 77 -3.87 -2.81 -7.94
C LEU A 77 -4.11 -3.14 -9.43
N TYR A 78 -3.04 -3.34 -10.20
CA TYR A 78 -3.11 -3.45 -11.65
C TYR A 78 -3.11 -4.89 -12.17
N SER A 79 -2.34 -5.80 -11.54
CA SER A 79 -2.15 -7.17 -12.04
C SER A 79 -2.52 -8.26 -11.03
N GLY A 80 -2.50 -7.95 -9.73
CA GLY A 80 -2.60 -8.94 -8.66
C GLY A 80 -1.40 -9.90 -8.61
N ILE A 81 -1.53 -10.92 -7.78
CA ILE A 81 -0.65 -12.09 -7.72
C ILE A 81 -1.48 -13.28 -8.20
N GLY A 82 -1.03 -13.93 -9.27
CA GLY A 82 -1.72 -15.11 -9.81
C GLY A 82 -1.75 -16.26 -8.81
N ALA A 83 -2.79 -17.09 -8.89
CA ALA A 83 -2.88 -18.32 -8.12
C ALA A 83 -1.71 -19.26 -8.49
N ASP A 84 -1.04 -19.82 -7.50
CA ASP A 84 -0.01 -20.83 -7.72
C ASP A 84 -0.68 -22.17 -8.08
N PRO A 85 -0.49 -22.70 -9.31
CA PRO A 85 -1.15 -23.93 -9.75
C PRO A 85 -0.68 -25.17 -8.98
N THR A 86 0.42 -25.08 -8.23
CA THR A 86 0.93 -26.17 -7.39
C THR A 86 0.26 -26.24 -6.02
N VAL A 87 -0.50 -25.21 -5.63
CA VAL A 87 -1.20 -25.13 -4.35
C VAL A 87 -2.70 -25.42 -4.56
N PRO A 88 -3.26 -26.47 -3.93
CA PRO A 88 -4.68 -26.78 -4.05
C PRO A 88 -5.57 -25.63 -3.57
N ASN A 89 -6.58 -25.26 -4.37
CA ASN A 89 -7.52 -24.17 -4.10
C ASN A 89 -6.87 -22.77 -4.01
N ALA A 90 -5.68 -22.56 -4.59
CA ALA A 90 -5.11 -21.22 -4.72
C ALA A 90 -6.05 -20.29 -5.49
N THR A 91 -6.26 -19.09 -4.96
CA THR A 91 -7.13 -18.06 -5.55
C THR A 91 -6.36 -16.83 -6.02
N GLY A 92 -5.07 -16.76 -5.67
CA GLY A 92 -4.21 -15.61 -5.87
C GLY A 92 -4.50 -14.49 -4.86
N THR A 93 -3.85 -13.35 -5.09
CA THR A 93 -4.10 -12.12 -4.33
C THR A 93 -4.50 -10.99 -5.27
N ARG A 94 -5.63 -10.33 -4.99
CA ARG A 94 -6.13 -9.21 -5.78
C ARG A 94 -6.88 -8.20 -4.92
N ILE A 95 -6.82 -6.94 -5.33
CA ILE A 95 -7.57 -5.84 -4.74
C ILE A 95 -8.74 -5.51 -5.65
N THR A 96 -9.89 -5.20 -5.06
CA THR A 96 -11.07 -4.76 -5.78
C THR A 96 -11.26 -3.25 -5.61
N THR A 97 -11.58 -2.55 -6.69
CA THR A 97 -11.74 -1.09 -6.73
C THR A 97 -13.18 -0.63 -6.88
N THR A 98 -14.14 -1.56 -6.92
CA THR A 98 -15.55 -1.33 -7.25
C THR A 98 -16.20 -0.21 -6.42
N LEU A 99 -15.92 -0.15 -5.12
CA LEU A 99 -16.45 0.90 -4.23
C LEU A 99 -16.09 2.33 -4.70
N PHE A 100 -14.91 2.49 -5.28
CA PHE A 100 -14.42 3.79 -5.76
C PHE A 100 -14.84 4.07 -7.20
N GLU A 101 -15.08 3.03 -7.99
CA GLU A 101 -15.57 3.15 -9.36
C GLU A 101 -16.97 3.77 -9.40
N GLU A 102 -17.83 3.47 -8.42
CA GLU A 102 -19.14 4.10 -8.24
C GLU A 102 -19.04 5.60 -8.01
N LEU A 103 -17.93 6.07 -7.43
CA LEU A 103 -17.65 7.48 -7.16
C LEU A 103 -16.84 8.16 -8.27
N ALA A 104 -16.57 7.48 -9.38
CA ALA A 104 -15.70 7.99 -10.44
C ALA A 104 -16.20 9.31 -11.07
N ALA A 105 -17.50 9.56 -11.09
CA ALA A 105 -18.08 10.82 -11.57
C ALA A 105 -17.80 12.02 -10.63
N THR A 106 -17.48 11.74 -9.37
CA THR A 106 -17.28 12.71 -8.28
C THR A 106 -15.89 12.51 -7.65
N PRO A 107 -14.81 12.95 -8.31
CA PRO A 107 -13.44 12.64 -7.90
C PRO A 107 -13.11 13.13 -6.49
N THR A 108 -13.69 14.24 -6.06
CA THR A 108 -13.56 14.77 -4.68
C THR A 108 -14.09 13.76 -3.65
N ALA A 109 -15.32 13.28 -3.83
CA ALA A 109 -15.94 12.29 -2.93
C ALA A 109 -15.21 10.95 -2.97
N MET A 110 -14.68 10.57 -4.14
CA MET A 110 -13.86 9.37 -4.29
C MET A 110 -12.58 9.46 -3.43
N VAL A 111 -11.85 10.57 -3.52
CA VAL A 111 -10.60 10.78 -2.75
C VAL A 111 -10.88 10.92 -1.25
N ASP A 112 -11.98 11.57 -0.86
CA ASP A 112 -12.41 11.63 0.54
C ASP A 112 -12.67 10.24 1.11
N LYS A 113 -13.38 9.40 0.35
CA LYS A 113 -13.66 8.02 0.77
C LYS A 113 -12.38 7.20 0.90
N MET A 114 -11.42 7.39 -0.01
CA MET A 114 -10.10 6.76 0.09
C MET A 114 -9.36 7.23 1.34
N ASN A 115 -9.36 8.54 1.63
CA ASN A 115 -8.72 9.12 2.81
C ASN A 115 -9.31 8.55 4.10
N ASP A 116 -10.63 8.45 4.21
CA ASP A 116 -11.30 7.88 5.39
C ASP A 116 -10.91 6.41 5.61
N LEU A 117 -10.86 5.62 4.54
CA LEU A 117 -10.58 4.18 4.62
C LEU A 117 -9.10 3.84 4.81
N LEU A 118 -8.21 4.65 4.24
CA LEU A 118 -6.76 4.38 4.20
C LEU A 118 -5.96 5.14 5.25
N LEU A 119 -6.39 6.35 5.59
CA LEU A 119 -5.65 7.29 6.44
C LEU A 119 -6.48 7.79 7.63
N GLY A 120 -7.70 7.28 7.82
CA GLY A 120 -8.60 7.74 8.88
C GLY A 120 -8.95 9.23 8.77
N GLY A 121 -8.98 9.77 7.55
CA GLY A 121 -9.33 11.17 7.30
C GLY A 121 -8.17 12.17 7.47
N GLN A 122 -6.96 11.70 7.79
CA GLN A 122 -5.82 12.56 8.15
C GLN A 122 -5.00 13.09 6.95
N LEU A 123 -5.44 12.88 5.70
CA LEU A 123 -4.75 13.42 4.53
C LEU A 123 -4.76 14.96 4.55
N PRO A 124 -3.59 15.63 4.47
CA PRO A 124 -3.53 17.09 4.39
C PRO A 124 -4.29 17.63 3.17
N ALA A 125 -4.99 18.75 3.34
CA ALA A 125 -5.82 19.36 2.30
C ALA A 125 -5.06 19.60 0.98
N PHE A 126 -3.82 20.06 1.06
CA PHE A 126 -2.96 20.24 -0.12
C PHE A 126 -2.71 18.93 -0.89
N ALA A 127 -2.40 17.84 -0.19
CA ALA A 127 -2.14 16.55 -0.81
C ALA A 127 -3.43 15.97 -1.43
N ARG A 128 -4.56 16.15 -0.73
CA ARG A 128 -5.89 15.80 -1.24
C ARG A 128 -6.20 16.49 -2.55
N ASP A 129 -5.98 17.80 -2.64
CA ASP A 129 -6.28 18.58 -3.85
C ASP A 129 -5.42 18.16 -5.05
N ILE A 130 -4.13 17.84 -4.81
CA ILE A 130 -3.25 17.26 -5.84
C ILE A 130 -3.81 15.93 -6.36
N ILE A 131 -4.22 15.03 -5.46
CA ILE A 131 -4.76 13.72 -5.86
C ILE A 131 -6.06 13.92 -6.65
N VAL A 132 -6.97 14.77 -6.18
CA VAL A 132 -8.23 15.09 -6.88
C VAL A 132 -7.95 15.64 -8.28
N GLN A 133 -7.01 16.57 -8.42
CA GLN A 133 -6.64 17.14 -9.72
C GLN A 133 -6.06 16.07 -10.65
N THR A 134 -5.24 15.16 -10.12
CA THR A 134 -4.59 14.11 -10.89
C THR A 134 -5.58 13.06 -11.37
N VAL A 135 -6.45 12.54 -10.50
CA VAL A 135 -7.48 11.55 -10.89
C VAL A 135 -8.51 12.14 -11.85
N SER A 136 -8.75 13.45 -11.77
CA SER A 136 -9.65 14.14 -12.69
C SER A 136 -9.15 14.15 -14.14
N GLN A 137 -7.85 13.94 -14.38
CA GLN A 137 -7.26 13.82 -15.73
C GLN A 137 -7.66 12.52 -16.45
N VAL A 138 -7.98 11.45 -15.70
CA VAL A 138 -8.47 10.20 -16.27
C VAL A 138 -9.96 10.34 -16.54
N PRO A 139 -10.51 10.12 -17.73
CA PRO A 139 -11.95 10.31 -17.99
C PRO A 139 -12.84 9.52 -17.01
N ALA A 140 -13.98 10.08 -16.59
CA ALA A 140 -14.91 9.40 -15.66
C ALA A 140 -15.48 8.09 -16.23
N ALA A 141 -15.55 7.97 -17.56
CA ALA A 141 -15.92 6.72 -18.25
C ALA A 141 -14.90 5.58 -18.03
N ASN A 142 -13.65 5.91 -17.65
CA ASN A 142 -12.63 4.95 -17.25
C ASN A 142 -12.54 4.89 -15.71
N SER A 143 -13.64 4.45 -15.09
CA SER A 143 -13.82 4.41 -13.64
C SER A 143 -12.76 3.55 -12.93
N VAL A 144 -12.41 2.40 -13.50
CA VAL A 144 -11.41 1.47 -12.96
C VAL A 144 -10.04 2.13 -12.87
N GLU A 145 -9.57 2.74 -13.96
CA GLU A 145 -8.25 3.38 -13.99
C GLU A 145 -8.21 4.58 -13.05
N ARG A 146 -9.28 5.38 -13.01
CA ARG A 146 -9.40 6.53 -12.12
C ARG A 146 -9.32 6.10 -10.64
N ALA A 147 -9.98 5.02 -10.28
CA ALA A 147 -9.93 4.44 -8.93
C ALA A 147 -8.54 3.89 -8.59
N ARG A 148 -7.94 3.10 -9.50
CA ARG A 148 -6.59 2.55 -9.32
C ARG A 148 -5.54 3.63 -9.13
N LEU A 149 -5.60 4.70 -9.94
CA LEU A 149 -4.68 5.82 -9.85
C LEU A 149 -4.80 6.54 -8.50
N GLY A 150 -6.03 6.81 -8.03
CA GLY A 150 -6.25 7.42 -6.72
C GLY A 150 -5.69 6.59 -5.57
N LEU A 151 -5.98 5.28 -5.57
CA LEU A 151 -5.45 4.34 -4.58
C LEU A 151 -3.93 4.23 -4.64
N TYR A 152 -3.36 4.17 -5.83
CA TYR A 152 -1.91 4.11 -6.03
C TYR A 152 -1.23 5.35 -5.47
N LEU A 153 -1.72 6.55 -5.79
CA LEU A 153 -1.16 7.81 -5.28
C LEU A 153 -1.26 7.90 -3.75
N MET A 154 -2.39 7.48 -3.18
CA MET A 154 -2.58 7.53 -1.74
C MET A 154 -1.70 6.50 -1.01
N ALA A 155 -1.68 5.25 -1.46
CA ALA A 155 -0.92 4.18 -0.83
C ALA A 155 0.60 4.27 -1.04
N SER A 156 1.04 4.92 -2.12
CA SER A 156 2.48 5.21 -2.34
C SER A 156 2.94 6.50 -1.65
N SER A 157 2.02 7.33 -1.15
CA SER A 157 2.38 8.56 -0.45
C SER A 157 3.11 8.29 0.87
N TYR A 158 4.02 9.19 1.25
CA TYR A 158 4.69 9.15 2.55
C TYR A 158 3.73 9.27 3.74
N HIS A 159 2.53 9.85 3.54
CA HIS A 159 1.53 9.98 4.59
C HIS A 159 0.92 8.63 4.99
N PHE A 160 0.72 7.72 4.03
CA PHE A 160 0.31 6.34 4.29
C PHE A 160 1.42 5.63 5.09
N GLN A 161 2.68 5.79 4.67
CA GLN A 161 3.83 5.08 5.25
C GLN A 161 4.07 5.31 6.76
N VAL A 162 3.57 6.42 7.33
CA VAL A 162 3.76 6.77 8.76
C VAL A 162 2.49 6.51 9.60
N GLN A 163 1.31 6.40 8.99
CA GLN A 163 0.02 6.42 9.71
C GLN A 163 -0.74 5.07 9.76
N HIS A 164 -0.09 3.94 9.46
CA HIS A 164 -0.73 2.60 9.54
C HIS A 164 -0.87 2.03 10.94
#